data_AF-Q58M25-F1
#
_entry.id   AF-Q58M25-F1
#
_cell.length_a   1.000
_cell.length_b   1.000
_cell.length_c   1.000
_cell.angle_alpha   90.00
_cell.angle_beta   90.00
_cell.angle_gamma   90.00
#
_symmetry.space_group_name_H-M   'P 1'
#
loop_
_entity.id
_entity.type
_entity.pdbx_description
1 polymer ?
#
loop_
_entity_poly.entity_id
_entity_poly.type
_entity_poly.pdbx_seq_one_letter_code
_entity_poly.pdbx_strand_id
1 'polypeptide(L)'
;YFQFVQQWPPTTCRVQKKCSKPRPLQNFTIHGLWPSNYSNPTMPSNCNGSRFKKELLSPRMQSKLKISWPNVVSSNDTKFWESEWNKHGTCSEQTLNQVQYFEISHEMWNSFNITDILKNASIVPHPTQTWKYSDIVSAIQSKTQRTPLLRCKTDPAHPNANTQLLHEVVF
;
A
#
# COMPACT_ATOMS: atom_id res chain seq x y z
N TYR A 1 -2.33 5.60 16.41
CA TYR A 1 -2.63 6.22 15.10
C TYR A 1 -2.64 5.12 14.06
N PHE A 2 -2.86 5.44 12.77
CA PHE A 2 -2.76 4.47 11.68
C PHE A 2 -1.65 4.86 10.73
N GLN A 3 -0.95 3.86 10.17
CA GLN A 3 -0.19 4.02 8.94
C GLN A 3 -1.06 3.54 7.78
N PHE A 4 -1.28 4.40 6.81
CA PHE A 4 -1.90 4.00 5.55
C PHE A 4 -0.82 3.81 4.49
N VAL A 5 -0.64 2.57 4.07
CA VAL A 5 0.49 2.15 3.24
C VAL A 5 -0.01 1.82 1.84
N GLN A 6 0.50 2.57 0.86
CA GLN A 6 0.33 2.25 -0.55
C GLN A 6 1.64 1.71 -1.12
N GLN A 7 1.56 0.70 -1.98
CA GLN A 7 2.70 0.05 -2.63
C GLN A 7 2.72 0.34 -4.12
N TRP A 8 3.93 0.37 -4.70
CA TRP A 8 4.14 0.45 -6.14
C TRP A 8 4.33 -0.96 -6.72
N PRO A 9 3.35 -1.51 -7.45
CA PRO A 9 3.36 -2.92 -7.84
C PRO A 9 4.60 -3.39 -8.60
N PRO A 10 5.17 -2.62 -9.56
CA PRO A 10 6.40 -3.01 -10.25
C PRO A 10 7.59 -3.22 -9.32
N THR A 11 7.79 -2.35 -8.32
CA THR A 11 8.89 -2.51 -7.36
C THR A 11 8.61 -3.69 -6.44
N THR A 12 7.40 -3.81 -5.89
CA THR A 12 7.02 -4.91 -5.00
C THR A 12 7.27 -6.26 -5.66
N CYS A 13 6.88 -6.41 -6.92
CA CYS A 13 7.11 -7.65 -7.66
C CYS A 13 8.61 -7.92 -7.90
N ARG A 14 9.39 -6.88 -8.25
CA ARG A 14 10.84 -7.00 -8.53
C ARG A 14 11.65 -7.42 -7.30
N VAL A 15 11.31 -6.92 -6.12
CA VAL A 15 12.06 -7.21 -4.88
C VAL A 15 11.64 -8.51 -4.21
N GLN A 16 10.49 -9.08 -4.58
CA GLN A 16 10.00 -10.34 -4.05
C GLN A 16 10.69 -11.52 -4.72
N LYS A 17 11.06 -12.54 -3.94
CA LYS A 17 11.69 -13.78 -4.45
C LYS A 17 10.81 -14.53 -5.45
N LYS A 18 9.49 -14.43 -5.28
CA LYS A 18 8.49 -15.04 -6.16
C LYS A 18 7.37 -14.03 -6.37
N CYS A 19 7.12 -13.70 -7.63
CA CYS A 19 5.98 -12.90 -8.05
C CYS A 19 5.31 -13.66 -9.19
N SER A 20 4.14 -14.27 -8.92
CA SER A 20 3.47 -15.17 -9.85
C SER A 20 2.32 -14.45 -10.54
N LYS A 21 2.37 -14.40 -11.89
CA LYS A 21 1.39 -13.70 -12.73
C LYS A 21 1.24 -12.23 -12.32
N PRO A 22 2.31 -11.42 -12.37
CA PRO A 22 2.22 -10.01 -12.02
C PRO A 22 1.13 -9.35 -12.86
N ARG A 23 0.17 -8.71 -12.18
CA ARG A 23 -0.77 -7.84 -12.87
C ARG A 23 0.03 -6.62 -13.34
N PRO A 24 -0.11 -6.18 -14.61
CA PRO A 24 0.60 -5.00 -15.12
C PRO A 24 -0.04 -3.71 -14.58
N LEU A 25 -0.11 -3.60 -13.26
CA LEU A 25 -0.66 -2.45 -12.54
C LEU A 25 0.38 -1.33 -12.57
N GLN A 26 0.00 -0.20 -13.16
CA GLN A 26 0.82 1.00 -13.25
C GLN A 26 0.28 2.12 -12.37
N ASN A 27 -0.32 1.76 -11.24
CA ASN A 27 -0.86 2.66 -10.26
C ASN A 27 -0.52 2.16 -8.85
N PHE A 28 -0.38 3.08 -7.90
CA PHE A 28 -0.27 2.74 -6.50
C PHE A 28 -1.54 2.01 -6.03
N THR A 29 -1.34 0.94 -5.26
CA THR A 29 -2.41 0.15 -4.63
C THR A 29 -2.21 0.10 -3.13
N ILE A 30 -3.26 -0.21 -2.39
CA ILE A 30 -3.17 -0.40 -0.95
C ILE A 30 -2.31 -1.63 -0.66
N HIS A 31 -1.36 -1.47 0.24
CA HIS A 31 -0.74 -2.59 0.96
C HIS A 31 -1.55 -2.85 2.23
N GLY A 32 -1.80 -1.79 3.02
CA GLY A 32 -2.27 -1.94 4.39
C GLY A 32 -2.83 -0.68 5.03
N LEU A 33 -3.74 -0.88 5.98
CA LEU A 33 -4.11 0.12 6.97
C LEU A 33 -3.73 -0.43 8.35
N TRP A 34 -2.66 0.08 8.94
CA TRP A 34 -2.05 -0.56 10.11
C TRP A 34 -2.21 0.32 11.35
N PRO A 35 -2.97 -0.11 12.37
CA PRO A 35 -2.85 0.46 13.70
C PRO A 35 -1.38 0.47 14.12
N SER A 36 -0.90 1.60 14.62
CA SER A 36 0.52 1.80 14.84
C SER A 36 0.85 2.60 16.11
N ASN A 37 2.02 2.30 16.65
CA ASN A 37 2.65 2.92 17.81
C ASN A 37 3.89 3.71 17.36
N TYR A 38 4.13 4.89 17.95
CA TYR A 38 5.26 5.76 17.60
C TYR A 38 6.60 5.12 17.98
N SER A 39 6.64 4.34 19.07
CA SER A 39 7.85 3.65 19.53
C SER A 39 8.17 2.40 18.72
N ASN A 40 7.16 1.76 18.14
CA ASN A 40 7.34 0.61 17.26
C ASN A 40 6.29 0.64 16.13
N PRO A 41 6.67 1.13 14.94
CA PRO A 41 5.75 1.28 13.81
C PRO A 41 5.12 -0.02 13.31
N THR A 42 5.70 -1.18 13.66
CA THR A 42 5.17 -2.50 13.26
C THR A 42 4.14 -3.07 14.23
N MET A 43 3.90 -2.38 15.35
CA MET A 43 2.97 -2.78 16.41
C MET A 43 1.85 -1.77 16.60
N PRO A 44 0.65 -2.19 17.03
CA PRO A 44 0.28 -3.59 17.32
C PRO A 44 0.05 -4.45 16.06
N SER A 45 0.24 -5.76 16.20
CA SER A 45 -0.09 -6.74 15.16
C SER A 45 -0.52 -8.07 15.79
N ASN A 46 -1.27 -8.87 15.03
CA ASN A 46 -1.80 -10.18 15.44
C ASN A 46 -2.66 -10.12 16.72
N CYS A 47 -3.45 -9.05 16.88
CA CYS A 47 -4.33 -8.92 18.03
C CYS A 47 -5.45 -9.97 17.99
N ASN A 48 -5.93 -10.37 19.16
CA ASN A 48 -7.13 -11.18 19.27
C ASN A 48 -8.34 -10.40 18.73
N GLY A 49 -9.16 -11.06 17.92
CA GLY A 49 -10.32 -10.47 17.26
C GLY A 49 -11.01 -11.47 16.33
N SER A 50 -12.07 -11.02 15.67
CA SER A 50 -12.80 -11.84 14.70
C SER A 50 -11.90 -12.19 13.52
N ARG A 51 -11.91 -13.46 13.11
CA ARG A 51 -11.24 -13.88 11.87
C ARG A 51 -11.93 -13.27 10.66
N PHE A 52 -11.14 -13.04 9.61
CA PHE A 52 -11.64 -12.53 8.34
C PHE A 52 -12.79 -13.40 7.81
N LYS A 53 -13.87 -12.75 7.37
CA LYS A 53 -15.04 -13.36 6.76
C LYS A 53 -15.37 -12.65 5.46
N LYS A 54 -15.08 -13.28 4.33
CA LYS A 54 -15.29 -12.68 2.99
C LYS A 54 -16.76 -12.29 2.78
N GLU A 55 -17.67 -13.08 3.29
CA GLU A 55 -19.12 -12.93 3.22
C GLU A 55 -19.64 -11.63 3.86
N LEU A 56 -18.89 -11.02 4.77
CA LEU A 56 -19.23 -9.70 5.31
C LEU A 56 -19.01 -8.57 4.29
N LEU A 57 -18.15 -8.79 3.30
CA LEU A 57 -17.90 -7.82 2.24
C LEU A 57 -18.92 -8.00 1.11
N SER A 58 -19.73 -6.97 0.86
CA SER A 58 -20.67 -6.98 -0.26
C SER A 58 -19.95 -7.23 -1.60
N PRO A 59 -20.62 -7.81 -2.61
CA PRO A 59 -20.04 -7.98 -3.94
C PRO A 59 -19.46 -6.69 -4.53
N ARG A 60 -20.14 -5.55 -4.26
CA ARG A 60 -19.66 -4.22 -4.65
C ARG A 60 -18.35 -3.84 -3.97
N MET A 61 -18.23 -4.10 -2.66
CA MET A 61 -17.00 -3.84 -1.91
C MET A 61 -15.86 -4.73 -2.40
N GLN A 62 -16.11 -6.02 -2.65
CA GLN A 62 -15.10 -6.93 -3.19
C GLN A 62 -14.58 -6.45 -4.56
N SER A 63 -15.46 -5.96 -5.45
CA SER A 63 -15.06 -5.40 -6.75
C SER A 63 -14.19 -4.15 -6.60
N LYS A 64 -14.54 -3.25 -5.67
CA LYS A 64 -13.72 -2.08 -5.33
C LYS A 64 -12.33 -2.48 -4.80
N LEU A 65 -12.26 -3.46 -3.89
CA LEU A 65 -10.97 -3.94 -3.35
C LEU A 65 -10.10 -4.64 -4.40
N LYS A 66 -10.68 -5.29 -5.41
CA LYS A 66 -9.89 -5.85 -6.53
C LYS A 66 -9.15 -4.77 -7.33
N ILE A 67 -9.64 -3.53 -7.28
CA ILE A 67 -9.03 -2.37 -7.95
C ILE A 67 -8.04 -1.68 -7.00
N SER A 68 -8.49 -1.33 -5.79
CA SER A 68 -7.68 -0.52 -4.86
C SER A 68 -6.68 -1.34 -4.05
N TRP A 69 -6.97 -2.61 -3.74
CA TRP A 69 -6.18 -3.48 -2.86
C TRP A 69 -5.92 -4.88 -3.45
N PRO A 70 -5.48 -5.01 -4.72
CA PRO A 70 -5.14 -6.32 -5.28
C PRO A 70 -3.92 -6.92 -4.59
N ASN A 71 -3.82 -8.24 -4.64
CA ASN A 71 -2.57 -8.93 -4.36
C ASN A 71 -1.63 -8.74 -5.56
N VAL A 72 -0.52 -8.05 -5.31
CA VAL A 72 0.50 -7.74 -6.33
C VAL A 72 1.38 -8.95 -6.64
N VAL A 73 1.62 -9.79 -5.65
CA VAL A 73 2.62 -10.88 -5.69
C VAL A 73 2.02 -12.19 -6.21
N SER A 74 0.72 -12.37 -6.02
CA SER A 74 -0.03 -13.55 -6.49
C SER A 74 -1.42 -13.16 -6.96
N SER A 75 -2.13 -14.07 -7.63
CA SER A 75 -3.49 -13.79 -8.12
C SER A 75 -4.59 -13.86 -7.06
N ASN A 76 -4.29 -14.18 -5.79
CA ASN A 76 -5.30 -14.39 -4.75
C ASN A 76 -5.46 -13.15 -3.85
N ASP A 77 -6.35 -12.25 -4.28
CA ASP A 77 -6.68 -11.01 -3.58
C ASP A 77 -7.31 -11.28 -2.20
N THR A 78 -8.26 -12.22 -2.13
CA THR A 78 -8.97 -12.54 -0.88
C THR A 78 -8.02 -13.04 0.21
N LYS A 79 -7.05 -13.90 -0.13
CA LYS A 79 -6.03 -14.35 0.83
C LYS A 79 -5.18 -13.19 1.35
N PHE A 80 -4.93 -12.18 0.52
CA PHE A 80 -4.20 -10.99 0.95
C PHE A 80 -5.04 -10.15 1.90
N TRP A 81 -6.31 -9.89 1.57
CA TRP A 81 -7.24 -9.18 2.47
C TRP A 81 -7.39 -9.89 3.81
N GLU A 82 -7.53 -11.22 3.79
CA GLU A 82 -7.56 -12.04 4.99
C GLU A 82 -6.32 -11.86 5.85
N SER A 83 -5.13 -11.89 5.23
CA SER A 83 -3.87 -11.74 5.95
C SER A 83 -3.75 -10.36 6.59
N GLU A 84 -4.11 -9.31 5.86
CA GLU A 84 -4.07 -7.93 6.36
C GLU A 84 -5.09 -7.69 7.48
N TRP A 85 -6.32 -8.20 7.35
CA TRP A 85 -7.31 -8.11 8.42
C TRP A 85 -6.86 -8.86 9.67
N ASN A 86 -6.49 -10.13 9.54
CA ASN A 86 -6.13 -10.99 10.67
C ASN A 86 -4.88 -10.49 11.41
N LYS A 87 -3.96 -9.82 10.70
CA LYS A 87 -2.71 -9.30 11.29
C LYS A 87 -2.86 -7.87 11.79
N HIS A 88 -3.57 -7.00 11.09
CA HIS A 88 -3.60 -5.56 11.38
C HIS A 88 -5.00 -5.08 11.73
N GLY A 89 -6.02 -5.47 10.96
CA GLY A 89 -7.40 -5.03 11.17
C GLY A 89 -7.98 -5.41 12.54
N THR A 90 -7.69 -6.62 13.04
CA THR A 90 -8.14 -7.05 14.38
C THR A 90 -7.64 -6.15 15.50
N CYS A 91 -6.51 -5.47 15.32
CA CYS A 91 -5.97 -4.52 16.31
C CYS A 91 -6.75 -3.20 16.39
N SER A 92 -7.69 -2.96 15.47
CA SER A 92 -8.60 -1.80 15.49
C SER A 92 -10.07 -2.19 15.58
N GLU A 93 -10.39 -3.47 15.80
CA GLU A 93 -11.77 -4.00 15.68
C GLU A 93 -12.77 -3.31 16.61
N GLN A 94 -12.33 -2.83 17.78
CA GLN A 94 -13.17 -2.06 18.71
C GLN A 94 -13.67 -0.71 18.13
N THR A 95 -13.01 -0.21 17.08
CA THR A 95 -13.31 1.09 16.44
C THR A 95 -13.71 0.94 14.97
N LEU A 96 -13.13 -0.03 14.27
CA LEU A 96 -13.38 -0.33 12.87
C LEU A 96 -13.63 -1.82 12.75
N ASN A 97 -14.89 -2.22 12.59
CA ASN A 97 -15.19 -3.61 12.24
C ASN A 97 -14.64 -3.93 10.84
N GLN A 98 -14.65 -5.21 10.45
CA GLN A 98 -14.05 -5.64 9.18
C GLN A 98 -14.58 -4.85 7.97
N VAL A 99 -15.88 -4.60 7.90
CA VAL A 99 -16.50 -3.87 6.78
C VAL A 99 -15.96 -2.44 6.74
N GLN A 100 -16.02 -1.74 7.88
CA GLN A 100 -15.54 -0.36 8.01
C GLN A 100 -14.04 -0.23 7.70
N TYR A 101 -13.22 -1.18 8.15
CA TYR A 101 -11.78 -1.22 7.90
C TYR A 101 -11.47 -1.23 6.39
N PHE A 102 -12.17 -2.05 5.61
CA PHE A 102 -11.97 -2.10 4.17
C PHE A 102 -12.61 -0.92 3.44
N GLU A 103 -13.77 -0.42 3.89
CA GLU A 103 -14.42 0.76 3.32
C GLU A 103 -13.55 2.00 3.46
N ILE A 104 -13.10 2.32 4.69
CA ILE A 104 -12.27 3.51 4.92
C ILE A 104 -10.93 3.41 4.20
N SER A 105 -10.33 2.21 4.13
CA SER A 105 -9.07 2.01 3.38
C SER A 105 -9.25 2.31 1.90
N HIS A 106 -10.37 1.88 1.30
CA HIS A 106 -10.71 2.19 -0.09
C HIS A 106 -10.98 3.69 -0.30
N GLU A 107 -11.70 4.33 0.63
CA GLU A 107 -11.96 5.77 0.57
C GLU A 107 -10.68 6.60 0.69
N MET A 108 -9.76 6.22 1.59
CA MET A 108 -8.44 6.85 1.72
C MET A 108 -7.62 6.72 0.44
N TRP A 109 -7.61 5.54 -0.19
CA TRP A 109 -6.95 5.34 -1.49
C TRP A 109 -7.57 6.20 -2.58
N ASN A 110 -8.90 6.28 -2.64
CA ASN A 110 -9.61 7.04 -3.65
C ASN A 110 -9.49 8.57 -3.47
N SER A 111 -9.28 9.03 -2.23
CA SER A 111 -9.17 10.47 -1.91
C SER A 111 -7.87 11.08 -2.45
N PHE A 112 -6.77 10.32 -2.46
CA PHE A 112 -5.48 10.80 -2.94
C PHE A 112 -4.78 9.75 -3.82
N ASN A 113 -5.00 9.86 -5.13
CA ASN A 113 -4.31 9.03 -6.12
C ASN A 113 -2.86 9.50 -6.28
N ILE A 114 -1.93 8.86 -5.56
CA ILE A 114 -0.48 9.14 -5.63
C ILE A 114 0.02 9.09 -7.07
N THR A 115 -0.49 8.14 -7.87
CA THR A 115 -0.09 7.97 -9.28
C THR A 115 -0.34 9.25 -10.08
N ASP A 116 -1.54 9.82 -9.94
CA ASP A 116 -1.91 11.04 -10.66
C ASP A 116 -1.18 12.26 -10.10
N ILE A 117 -0.98 12.32 -8.78
CA ILE A 117 -0.22 13.39 -8.12
C ILE A 117 1.21 13.44 -8.69
N LEU A 118 1.90 12.31 -8.72
CA LEU A 118 3.27 12.22 -9.24
C LEU A 118 3.31 12.48 -10.75
N LYS A 119 2.37 11.93 -11.52
CA LYS A 119 2.27 12.18 -12.96
C LYS A 119 2.08 13.66 -13.29
N ASN A 120 1.24 14.37 -12.53
CA ASN A 120 1.02 15.81 -12.69
C ASN A 120 2.25 16.65 -12.31
N ALA A 121 3.14 16.11 -11.48
CA ALA A 121 4.45 16.69 -11.19
C ALA A 121 5.55 16.24 -12.17
N SER A 122 5.19 15.56 -13.26
CA SER A 122 6.13 14.96 -14.23
C SER A 122 7.08 13.93 -13.62
N ILE A 123 6.69 13.33 -12.48
CA ILE A 123 7.37 12.20 -11.84
C ILE A 123 6.67 10.93 -12.31
N VAL A 124 7.20 10.33 -13.38
CA VAL A 124 6.64 9.12 -14.01
C VAL A 124 7.70 8.04 -14.11
N PRO A 125 7.37 6.73 -14.02
CA PRO A 125 8.37 5.68 -14.12
C PRO A 125 9.26 5.81 -15.37
N HIS A 126 10.58 5.72 -15.18
CA HIS A 126 11.56 5.87 -16.26
C HIS A 126 12.72 4.87 -16.07
N PRO A 127 13.30 4.30 -17.14
CA PRO A 127 14.39 3.33 -17.03
C PRO A 127 15.71 3.90 -16.50
N THR A 128 15.98 5.19 -16.73
CA THR A 128 17.29 5.82 -16.42
C THR A 128 17.19 7.10 -15.60
N GLN A 129 16.01 7.72 -15.55
CA GLN A 129 15.83 8.99 -14.87
C GLN A 129 15.55 8.70 -13.41
N THR A 130 16.18 9.49 -12.55
CA THR A 130 16.03 9.40 -11.11
C THR A 130 15.35 10.65 -10.58
N TRP A 131 14.68 10.52 -9.44
CA TRP A 131 14.10 11.63 -8.71
C TRP A 131 14.70 11.68 -7.33
N LYS A 132 14.88 12.89 -6.79
CA LYS A 132 15.29 13.02 -5.39
C LYS A 132 14.12 12.63 -4.50
N TYR A 133 14.45 12.09 -3.34
CA TYR A 133 13.48 11.78 -2.31
C TYR A 133 12.60 13.01 -1.97
N SER A 134 13.23 14.18 -1.85
CA SER A 134 12.55 15.45 -1.55
C SER A 134 11.51 15.85 -2.60
N ASP A 135 11.77 15.56 -3.88
CA ASP A 135 10.90 15.99 -4.98
C ASP A 135 9.60 15.17 -4.95
N ILE A 136 9.72 13.87 -4.71
CA ILE A 136 8.57 12.95 -4.54
C ILE A 136 7.75 13.34 -3.31
N VAL A 137 8.41 13.57 -2.16
CA VAL A 137 7.73 14.00 -0.92
C VAL A 137 6.99 15.32 -1.13
N SER A 138 7.65 16.31 -1.73
CA SER A 138 7.06 17.64 -1.93
C SER A 138 5.87 17.59 -2.88
N ALA A 139 5.96 16.82 -3.97
CA ALA A 139 4.86 16.63 -4.91
C ALA A 139 3.62 16.06 -4.20
N ILE A 140 3.80 15.01 -3.39
CA ILE A 140 2.72 14.38 -2.63
C ILE A 140 2.16 15.36 -1.57
N GLN A 141 3.03 15.95 -0.75
CA GLN A 141 2.65 16.86 0.33
C GLN A 141 1.85 18.06 -0.18
N SER A 142 2.19 18.60 -1.36
CA SER A 142 1.48 19.72 -1.98
C SER A 142 0.00 19.45 -2.26
N LYS A 143 -0.39 18.18 -2.42
CA LYS A 143 -1.76 17.76 -2.72
C LYS A 143 -2.48 17.15 -1.52
N THR A 144 -1.76 16.44 -0.66
CA THR A 144 -2.34 15.76 0.50
C THR A 144 -2.33 16.60 1.78
N GLN A 145 -1.54 17.69 1.81
CA GLN A 145 -1.22 18.47 3.02
C GLN A 145 -0.61 17.64 4.15
N ARG A 146 -0.07 16.46 3.82
CA ARG A 146 0.58 15.54 4.76
C ARG A 146 1.95 15.17 4.23
N THR A 147 2.94 15.11 5.11
CA THR A 147 4.28 14.65 4.75
C THR A 147 4.29 13.12 4.71
N PRO A 148 4.42 12.48 3.53
CA PRO A 148 4.56 11.04 3.47
C PRO A 148 5.95 10.59 3.90
N LEU A 149 6.05 9.35 4.38
CA LEU A 149 7.30 8.61 4.45
C LEU A 149 7.42 7.72 3.22
N LEU A 150 8.52 7.82 2.48
CA LEU A 150 8.79 6.91 1.36
C LEU A 150 9.65 5.76 1.86
N ARG A 151 9.23 4.52 1.55
CA ARG A 151 10.06 3.34 1.74
C ARG A 151 10.62 2.92 0.40
N CYS A 152 11.94 2.86 0.34
CA CYS A 152 12.68 2.47 -0.86
C CYS A 152 13.33 1.10 -0.68
N LYS A 153 13.66 0.45 -1.80
CA LYS A 153 14.36 -0.84 -1.84
C LYS A 153 15.48 -0.79 -2.86
N THR A 154 16.60 -1.43 -2.54
CA THR A 154 17.67 -1.67 -3.52
C THR A 154 17.16 -2.56 -4.64
N ASP A 155 17.54 -2.26 -5.89
CA ASP A 155 17.22 -3.12 -7.03
C ASP A 155 18.06 -4.41 -6.95
N PRO A 156 17.44 -5.60 -6.87
CA PRO A 156 18.18 -6.87 -6.87
C PRO A 156 19.06 -7.07 -8.11
N ALA A 157 18.71 -6.46 -9.25
CA ALA A 157 19.52 -6.52 -10.46
C ALA A 157 20.77 -5.63 -10.41
N HIS A 158 20.76 -4.61 -9.55
CA HIS A 158 21.85 -3.63 -9.40
C HIS A 158 22.11 -3.32 -7.91
N PRO A 159 22.61 -4.30 -7.14
CA PRO A 159 22.70 -4.19 -5.67
C PRO A 159 23.67 -3.12 -5.17
N ASN A 160 24.63 -2.71 -6.02
CA ASN A 160 25.65 -1.71 -5.72
C ASN A 160 25.32 -0.32 -6.30
N ALA A 161 24.11 -0.13 -6.88
CA ALA A 161 23.72 1.16 -7.39
C ALA A 161 23.51 2.17 -6.25
N ASN A 162 23.89 3.42 -6.47
CA ASN A 162 23.63 4.53 -5.55
C ASN A 162 22.16 5.00 -5.57
N THR A 163 21.28 4.25 -6.23
CA THR A 163 19.86 4.56 -6.41
C THR A 163 19.01 3.43 -5.84
N GLN A 164 17.78 3.78 -5.44
CA GLN A 164 16.82 2.83 -4.92
C GLN A 164 15.49 2.99 -5.65
N LEU A 165 14.72 1.90 -5.66
CA LEU A 165 13.37 1.87 -6.20
C LEU A 165 12.39 2.32 -5.12
N LEU A 166 11.50 3.25 -5.46
CA LEU A 166 10.36 3.57 -4.63
C LEU A 166 9.47 2.33 -4.51
N HIS A 167 9.23 1.88 -3.28
CA HIS A 167 8.47 0.67 -2.99
C HIS A 167 7.12 0.98 -2.35
N GLU A 168 7.09 1.80 -1.30
CA GLU A 168 5.85 2.20 -0.63
C GLU A 168 5.85 3.69 -0.29
N VAL A 169 4.65 4.23 -0.19
CA VAL A 169 4.37 5.55 0.38
C VAL A 169 3.46 5.33 1.59
N VAL A 170 3.88 5.88 2.72
CA VAL A 170 3.19 5.75 4.01
C VAL A 170 2.69 7.12 4.45
N PHE A 171 1.40 7.19 4.78
CA PHE A 171 0.77 8.35 5.43
C PHE A 171 0.39 8.05 6.87
#